data_AF-A0A7S3BJ53-F1
#
_entry.id   AF-A0A7S3BJ53-F1
#
_cell.length_a   1.000
_cell.length_b   1.000
_cell.length_c   1.000
_cell.angle_alpha   90.00
_cell.angle_beta   90.00
_cell.angle_gamma   90.00
#
_symmetry.space_group_name_H-M   'P 1'
#
loop_
_entity.id
_entity.type
_entity.pdbx_description
1 polymer ?
#
loop_
_entity_poly.entity_id
_entity_poly.type
_entity_poly.pdbx_seq_one_letter_code
_entity_poly.pdbx_strand_id
1 'polypeptide(L)'
;MSCPVRDPRWAGGFECSGSCRRKRLIAGEFSAKQLQKRQKDPGFALTCKSCVEAKAQAERDAAAGRSMAAAASGDDAGGTTVCSSCGKGPAEGAAFSKTQLRNAAHGKPAKCLACAAKAEADNNAAGDAKFEAKLAEARKAREAAERSGDAAAVLKASALEAAIEGERVTGVKASGGGRGRG
;
A
#
# COMPACT_ATOMS: atom_id res chain seq x y z
N MET A 1 22.78 -33.83 8.44
CA MET A 1 22.54 -32.39 8.68
C MET A 1 23.87 -31.75 9.01
N SER A 2 24.60 -31.24 8.01
CA SER A 2 25.87 -30.57 8.22
C SER A 2 25.62 -29.11 8.60
N CYS A 3 26.08 -28.71 9.78
CA CYS A 3 26.20 -27.30 10.15
C CYS A 3 27.11 -26.61 9.12
N PRO A 4 26.69 -25.50 8.49
CA PRO A 4 27.60 -24.74 7.64
C PRO A 4 28.73 -24.20 8.51
N VAL A 5 29.96 -24.56 8.14
CA VAL A 5 31.20 -24.02 8.70
C VAL A 5 31.10 -22.50 8.66
N ARG A 6 30.87 -21.90 9.84
CA ARG A 6 30.90 -20.46 10.03
C ARG A 6 32.36 -20.06 10.09
N ASP A 7 32.98 -19.97 8.92
CA ASP A 7 34.37 -19.57 8.80
C ASP A 7 34.49 -18.09 9.23
N PRO A 8 35.16 -17.76 10.36
CA PRO A 8 35.31 -16.38 10.82
C PRO A 8 36.27 -15.55 9.93
N ARG A 9 36.85 -16.17 8.89
CA ARG A 9 37.75 -15.55 7.90
C ARG A 9 37.07 -14.54 6.95
N TRP A 10 35.75 -14.33 7.06
CA TRP A 10 35.00 -13.31 6.28
C TRP A 10 34.87 -11.94 6.96
N ALA A 11 35.57 -11.73 8.09
CA ALA A 11 35.65 -10.43 8.73
C ALA A 11 36.73 -9.56 8.08
N GLY A 12 36.35 -8.65 7.17
CA GLY A 12 37.17 -7.48 6.84
C GLY A 12 37.73 -7.36 5.41
N GLY A 13 37.13 -8.01 4.41
CA GLY A 13 37.59 -7.92 3.00
C GLY A 13 36.72 -7.05 2.07
N PHE A 14 35.62 -6.47 2.54
CA PHE A 14 34.67 -5.81 1.63
C PHE A 14 34.97 -4.33 1.44
N GLU A 15 34.92 -3.88 0.20
CA GLU A 15 35.03 -2.48 -0.19
C GLU A 15 33.65 -1.94 -0.58
N CYS A 16 33.28 -0.79 -0.01
CA CYS A 16 32.08 -0.08 -0.40
C CYS A 16 32.35 0.73 -1.68
N SER A 17 31.61 0.45 -2.75
CA SER A 17 31.61 1.22 -4.00
C SER A 17 30.72 2.47 -3.94
N GLY A 18 30.17 2.81 -2.77
CA GLY A 18 29.36 4.00 -2.55
C GLY A 18 30.20 5.27 -2.41
N SER A 19 29.53 6.38 -2.03
CA SER A 19 30.18 7.68 -1.81
C SER A 19 31.28 7.64 -0.74
N CYS A 20 31.19 6.72 0.23
CA CYS A 20 32.16 6.65 1.32
C CYS A 20 33.47 5.93 0.97
N ARG A 21 33.54 5.13 -0.11
CA ARG A 21 34.73 4.38 -0.56
C ARG A 21 35.50 3.62 0.55
N ARG A 22 34.83 3.26 1.63
CA ARG A 22 35.46 2.60 2.80
C ARG A 22 35.87 1.17 2.43
N LYS A 23 37.12 0.83 2.75
CA LYS A 23 37.71 -0.50 2.56
C LYS A 23 37.68 -1.29 3.86
N ARG A 24 37.80 -2.62 3.76
CA ARG A 24 37.89 -3.56 4.89
C ARG A 24 36.69 -3.54 5.84
N LEU A 25 35.50 -3.30 5.28
CA LEU A 25 34.27 -3.31 6.05
C LEU A 25 33.85 -4.76 6.39
N ILE A 26 33.16 -4.89 7.52
CA ILE A 26 32.60 -6.16 8.00
C ILE A 26 31.31 -6.44 7.22
N ALA A 27 30.99 -7.72 7.00
CA ALA A 27 29.75 -8.15 6.34
C ALA A 27 28.47 -7.52 6.96
N GLY A 28 28.46 -7.21 8.25
CA GLY A 28 27.32 -6.58 8.93
C GLY A 28 26.94 -5.18 8.41
N GLU A 29 27.88 -4.48 7.77
CA GLU A 29 27.67 -3.16 7.17
C GLU A 29 26.95 -3.20 5.81
N PHE A 30 26.73 -4.40 5.27
CA PHE A 30 26.08 -4.62 3.98
C PHE A 30 24.77 -5.38 4.13
N SER A 31 23.91 -5.30 3.12
CA SER A 31 22.68 -6.11 3.08
C SER A 31 23.00 -7.57 2.80
N ALA A 32 22.33 -8.49 3.49
CA ALA A 32 22.49 -9.94 3.28
C ALA A 32 22.26 -10.33 1.80
N LYS A 33 21.32 -9.67 1.11
CA LYS A 33 21.05 -9.88 -0.31
C LYS A 33 22.22 -9.47 -1.21
N GLN A 34 22.94 -8.41 -0.85
CA GLN A 34 24.10 -7.93 -1.62
C GLN A 34 25.30 -8.86 -1.43
N LEU A 35 25.50 -9.39 -0.22
CA LEU A 35 26.52 -10.39 0.04
C LEU A 35 26.24 -11.70 -0.71
N GLN A 36 24.98 -12.16 -0.74
CA GLN A 36 24.58 -13.31 -1.55
C GLN A 36 24.82 -13.09 -3.05
N LYS A 37 24.60 -11.87 -3.56
CA LYS A 37 24.93 -11.53 -4.95
C LYS A 37 26.44 -11.52 -5.19
N ARG A 38 27.23 -10.97 -4.27
CA ARG A 38 28.71 -10.99 -4.37
C ARG A 38 29.31 -12.39 -4.31
N GLN A 39 28.65 -13.32 -3.60
CA GLN A 39 29.03 -14.73 -3.60
C GLN A 39 28.81 -15.40 -4.96
N LYS A 40 27.73 -15.03 -5.66
CA LYS A 40 27.43 -15.54 -7.00
C LYS A 40 28.29 -14.87 -8.07
N ASP A 41 28.46 -13.56 -7.94
CA ASP A 41 29.21 -12.70 -8.88
C ASP A 41 30.32 -11.95 -8.13
N PRO A 42 31.58 -12.40 -8.20
CA PRO A 42 32.69 -11.78 -7.47
C PRO A 42 33.02 -10.34 -7.94
N GLY A 43 32.45 -9.90 -9.07
CA GLY A 43 32.53 -8.52 -9.56
C GLY A 43 31.45 -7.56 -9.03
N PHE A 44 30.47 -8.04 -8.25
CA PHE A 44 29.31 -7.23 -7.86
C PHE A 44 29.70 -6.08 -6.90
N ALA A 45 29.47 -4.83 -7.30
CA ALA A 45 29.79 -3.66 -6.50
C ALA A 45 28.89 -3.55 -5.24
N LEU A 46 29.49 -3.57 -4.04
CA LEU A 46 28.77 -3.55 -2.77
C LEU A 46 28.60 -2.12 -2.25
N THR A 47 27.41 -1.77 -1.78
CA THR A 47 27.16 -0.47 -1.12
C THR A 47 26.82 -0.70 0.35
N CYS A 48 27.53 -0.03 1.26
CA CYS A 48 27.21 -0.15 2.69
C CYS A 48 25.88 0.54 3.02
N LYS A 49 25.26 0.13 4.13
CA LYS A 49 23.95 0.61 4.58
C LYS A 49 23.90 2.14 4.71
N SER A 50 24.92 2.76 5.31
CA SER A 50 25.01 4.23 5.42
C SER A 50 24.94 4.96 4.07
N CYS A 51 25.51 4.42 2.99
CA CYS A 51 25.41 5.02 1.66
C CYS A 51 24.02 4.83 1.03
N VAL A 52 23.36 3.71 1.33
CA VAL A 52 21.98 3.45 0.87
C VAL A 52 21.02 4.40 1.57
N GLU A 53 21.19 4.59 2.88
CA GLU A 53 20.41 5.52 3.69
C GLU A 53 20.61 6.97 3.24
N ALA A 54 21.87 7.40 3.02
CA ALA A 54 22.17 8.73 2.53
C ALA A 54 21.54 9.01 1.15
N LYS A 55 21.53 8.03 0.24
CA LYS A 55 20.85 8.16 -1.06
C LYS A 55 19.33 8.23 -0.90
N ALA A 56 18.75 7.37 -0.08
CA ALA A 56 17.32 7.40 0.19
C ALA A 56 16.88 8.74 0.81
N GLN A 57 17.69 9.31 1.70
CA GLN A 57 17.40 10.62 2.28
C GLN A 57 17.53 11.74 1.25
N ALA A 58 18.58 11.75 0.43
CA ALA A 58 18.72 12.73 -0.65
C ALA A 58 17.56 12.67 -1.67
N GLU A 59 17.03 11.48 -1.97
CA GLU A 59 15.84 11.34 -2.82
C GLU A 59 14.57 11.90 -2.17
N ARG A 60 14.40 11.69 -0.85
CA ARG A 60 13.29 12.30 -0.10
C ARG A 60 13.40 13.82 -0.08
N ASP A 61 14.59 14.36 0.15
CA ASP A 61 14.82 15.81 0.21
C ASP A 61 14.63 16.45 -1.18
N ALA A 62 15.06 15.78 -2.26
CA ALA A 62 14.81 16.22 -3.64
C ALA A 62 13.32 16.14 -4.04
N ALA A 63 12.56 15.19 -3.48
CA ALA A 63 11.11 15.14 -3.67
C ALA A 63 10.40 16.27 -2.90
N ALA A 64 10.83 16.55 -1.67
CA ALA A 64 10.34 17.67 -0.87
C ALA A 64 10.63 19.01 -1.57
N GLY A 65 11.84 19.22 -2.07
CA GLY A 65 12.21 20.45 -2.81
C GLY A 65 11.39 20.66 -4.09
N ARG A 66 11.12 19.59 -4.85
CA ARG A 66 10.23 19.66 -6.03
C ARG A 66 8.79 20.01 -5.67
N SER A 67 8.31 19.55 -4.50
CA SER A 67 6.96 19.88 -4.02
C SER A 67 6.81 21.36 -3.60
N MET A 68 7.89 21.98 -3.10
CA MET A 68 7.88 23.41 -2.74
C MET A 68 8.00 24.32 -3.98
N ALA A 69 8.83 23.95 -4.96
CA ALA A 69 8.95 24.72 -6.20
C ALA A 69 7.64 24.72 -7.03
N ALA A 70 6.91 23.60 -7.06
CA ALA A 70 5.61 23.50 -7.73
C ALA A 70 4.47 24.23 -7.00
N ALA A 71 4.69 24.73 -5.78
CA ALA A 71 3.74 25.58 -5.07
C ALA A 71 3.88 27.07 -5.43
N ALA A 72 5.05 27.50 -5.90
CA ALA A 72 5.33 28.90 -6.28
C ALA A 72 4.86 29.26 -7.70
N SER A 73 4.78 28.29 -8.61
CA SER A 73 4.27 28.46 -9.98
C SER A 73 2.78 28.14 -10.06
N GLY A 74 1.97 28.78 -9.21
CA GLY A 74 0.52 28.69 -9.27
C GLY A 74 -0.02 29.46 -10.46
N ASP A 75 0.11 28.89 -11.65
CA ASP A 75 -0.50 29.41 -12.88
C ASP A 75 -2.03 29.49 -12.72
N ASP A 76 -2.54 30.65 -13.10
CA ASP A 76 -3.89 31.17 -12.93
C ASP A 76 -4.90 30.44 -13.84
N ALA A 77 -5.20 29.18 -13.52
CA ALA A 77 -6.23 28.39 -14.20
C ALA A 77 -7.43 28.06 -13.28
N GLY A 78 -7.60 28.81 -12.18
CA GLY A 78 -8.58 28.53 -11.13
C GLY A 78 -9.95 29.21 -11.30
N GLY A 79 -10.13 30.09 -12.29
CA GLY A 79 -11.26 31.02 -12.32
C GLY A 79 -12.65 30.44 -12.61
N THR A 80 -12.76 29.26 -13.24
CA THR A 80 -14.05 28.81 -13.82
C THR A 80 -14.42 27.36 -13.52
N THR A 81 -13.71 26.66 -12.63
CA THR A 81 -14.06 25.26 -12.33
C THR A 81 -15.36 25.18 -11.54
N VAL A 82 -16.37 24.52 -12.12
CA VAL A 82 -17.67 24.30 -11.48
C VAL A 82 -17.77 22.86 -10.96
N CYS A 83 -18.34 22.69 -9.77
CA CYS A 83 -18.56 21.38 -9.18
C CYS A 83 -19.62 20.60 -9.99
N SER A 84 -19.29 19.41 -10.46
CA SER A 84 -20.20 18.54 -11.22
C SER A 84 -21.39 18.02 -10.42
N SER A 85 -21.36 18.10 -9.08
CA SER A 85 -22.41 17.57 -8.21
C SER A 85 -23.35 18.64 -7.66
N CYS A 86 -22.85 19.85 -7.38
CA CYS A 86 -23.67 20.93 -6.82
C CYS A 86 -23.74 22.18 -7.69
N GLY A 87 -23.05 22.21 -8.82
CA GLY A 87 -23.05 23.36 -9.75
C GLY A 87 -22.33 24.60 -9.23
N LYS A 88 -21.70 24.53 -8.04
CA LYS A 88 -21.06 25.69 -7.40
C LYS A 88 -19.61 25.85 -7.85
N GLY A 89 -19.21 27.09 -8.12
CA GLY A 89 -17.82 27.47 -8.40
C GLY A 89 -17.06 27.96 -7.16
N PRO A 90 -15.75 28.19 -7.27
CA PRO A 90 -14.93 28.71 -6.16
C PRO A 90 -15.39 30.07 -5.64
N ALA A 91 -15.98 30.93 -6.49
CA ALA A 91 -16.58 32.20 -6.09
C ALA A 91 -17.77 32.04 -5.12
N GLU A 92 -18.42 30.88 -5.11
CA GLU A 92 -19.56 30.56 -4.24
C GLU A 92 -19.13 29.77 -2.98
N GLY A 93 -17.83 29.77 -2.68
CA GLY A 93 -17.26 29.07 -1.52
C GLY A 93 -17.02 27.58 -1.73
N ALA A 94 -17.07 27.07 -2.97
CA ALA A 94 -16.72 25.69 -3.27
C ALA A 94 -15.20 25.50 -3.29
N ALA A 95 -14.65 24.84 -2.27
CA ALA A 95 -13.24 24.48 -2.24
C ALA A 95 -12.97 23.23 -3.10
N PHE A 96 -11.87 23.23 -3.85
CA PHE A 96 -11.38 22.10 -4.65
C PHE A 96 -9.94 21.78 -4.30
N SER A 97 -9.53 20.51 -4.38
CA SER A 97 -8.13 20.13 -4.23
C SER A 97 -7.33 20.50 -5.49
N LYS A 98 -6.01 20.71 -5.35
CA LYS A 98 -5.10 20.99 -6.48
C LYS A 98 -5.19 19.92 -7.57
N THR A 99 -5.36 18.66 -7.18
CA THR A 99 -5.57 17.53 -8.10
C THR A 99 -6.90 17.62 -8.84
N GLN A 100 -7.98 18.03 -8.15
CA GLN A 100 -9.30 18.24 -8.77
C GLN A 100 -9.26 19.38 -9.78
N LEU A 101 -8.63 20.50 -9.45
CA LEU A 101 -8.45 21.63 -10.37
C LEU A 101 -7.60 21.24 -11.59
N ARG A 102 -6.49 20.52 -11.38
CA ARG A 102 -5.68 20.01 -12.50
C ARG A 102 -6.48 19.07 -13.40
N ASN A 103 -7.29 18.19 -12.82
CA ASN A 103 -8.13 17.28 -13.60
C ASN A 103 -9.24 18.03 -14.36
N ALA A 104 -9.81 19.08 -13.77
CA ALA A 104 -10.76 19.97 -14.43
C ALA A 104 -10.14 20.68 -15.64
N ALA A 105 -8.88 21.14 -15.51
CA ALA A 105 -8.12 21.72 -16.61
C ALA A 105 -7.92 20.73 -17.79
N HIS A 106 -7.96 19.42 -17.53
CA HIS A 106 -7.92 18.37 -18.55
C HIS A 106 -9.32 17.91 -19.01
N GLY A 107 -10.38 18.67 -18.73
CA GLY A 107 -11.75 18.38 -19.15
C GLY A 107 -12.45 17.29 -18.34
N LYS A 108 -11.90 16.85 -17.20
CA LYS A 108 -12.55 15.87 -16.33
C LYS A 108 -13.48 16.57 -15.33
N PRO A 109 -14.63 15.96 -14.97
CA PRO A 109 -15.53 16.55 -13.99
C PRO A 109 -14.85 16.64 -12.62
N ALA A 110 -14.87 17.83 -12.01
CA ALA A 110 -14.38 18.05 -10.65
C ALA A 110 -15.55 18.13 -9.66
N LYS A 111 -15.39 17.50 -8.50
CA LYS A 111 -16.31 17.64 -7.36
C LYS A 111 -15.66 18.54 -6.33
N CYS A 112 -16.40 19.46 -5.74
CA CYS A 112 -15.89 20.23 -4.61
C CYS A 112 -15.65 19.31 -3.41
N LEU A 113 -14.81 19.74 -2.47
CA LEU A 113 -14.42 18.95 -1.30
C LEU A 113 -15.63 18.46 -0.49
N ALA A 114 -16.65 19.31 -0.33
CA ALA A 114 -17.89 18.92 0.38
C ALA A 114 -18.66 17.81 -0.37
N CYS A 115 -18.77 17.89 -1.69
CA CYS A 115 -19.42 16.85 -2.49
C CYS A 115 -18.58 15.57 -2.59
N ALA A 116 -17.25 15.69 -2.60
CA ALA A 116 -16.35 14.55 -2.55
C ALA A 116 -16.47 13.81 -1.21
N ALA A 117 -16.43 14.54 -0.09
CA ALA A 117 -16.59 13.97 1.25
C ALA A 117 -17.96 13.30 1.44
N LYS A 118 -19.04 13.91 0.95
CA LYS A 118 -20.38 13.28 0.96
C LYS A 118 -20.40 11.99 0.14
N ALA A 119 -19.86 12.00 -1.07
CA ALA A 119 -19.80 10.81 -1.90
C ALA A 119 -18.94 9.69 -1.27
N GLU A 120 -17.86 10.03 -0.57
CA GLU A 120 -17.06 9.05 0.18
C GLU A 120 -17.85 8.47 1.36
N ALA A 121 -18.54 9.31 2.13
CA ALA A 121 -19.40 8.86 3.22
C ALA A 121 -20.54 7.94 2.73
N ASP A 122 -21.20 8.29 1.63
CA ASP A 122 -22.28 7.49 1.04
C ASP A 122 -21.76 6.14 0.52
N ASN A 123 -20.58 6.12 -0.11
CA ASN A 123 -19.95 4.88 -0.57
C ASN A 123 -19.55 3.97 0.59
N ASN A 124 -19.05 4.54 1.69
CA ASN A 124 -18.72 3.77 2.89
C ASN A 124 -19.99 3.19 3.53
N ALA A 125 -21.04 4.00 3.69
CA ALA A 125 -22.32 3.53 4.22
C ALA A 125 -22.96 2.44 3.35
N ALA A 126 -22.89 2.58 2.02
CA ALA A 126 -23.36 1.55 1.09
C ALA A 126 -22.50 0.29 1.12
N GLY A 127 -21.19 0.42 1.36
CA GLY A 127 -20.28 -0.69 1.60
C GLY A 127 -20.64 -1.46 2.86
N ASP A 128 -20.81 -0.76 3.97
CA ASP A 128 -21.19 -1.33 5.27
C ASP A 128 -22.53 -2.05 5.20
N ALA A 129 -23.54 -1.43 4.57
CA ALA A 129 -24.85 -2.06 4.39
C ALA A 129 -24.77 -3.37 3.59
N LYS A 130 -23.92 -3.44 2.58
CA LYS A 130 -23.69 -4.68 1.80
C LYS A 130 -22.97 -5.76 2.63
N PHE A 131 -22.06 -5.38 3.51
CA PHE A 131 -21.40 -6.34 4.41
C PHE A 131 -22.36 -6.87 5.48
N GLU A 132 -23.14 -5.99 6.11
CA GLU A 132 -24.17 -6.39 7.08
C GLU A 132 -25.20 -7.34 6.45
N ALA A 133 -25.65 -7.07 5.22
CA ALA A 133 -26.56 -7.95 4.50
C ALA A 133 -25.96 -9.35 4.27
N LYS A 134 -24.69 -9.43 3.82
CA LYS A 134 -23.99 -10.71 3.63
C LYS A 134 -23.81 -11.48 4.93
N LEU A 135 -23.52 -10.78 6.02
CA LEU A 135 -23.33 -11.38 7.33
C LEU A 135 -24.66 -11.93 7.86
N ALA A 136 -25.76 -11.19 7.70
CA ALA A 136 -27.10 -11.65 8.05
C ALA A 136 -27.52 -12.90 7.24
N GLU A 137 -27.20 -12.96 5.95
CA GLU A 137 -27.43 -14.15 5.12
C GLU A 137 -26.60 -15.36 5.58
N ALA A 138 -25.31 -15.15 5.89
CA ALA A 138 -24.43 -16.21 6.39
C ALA A 138 -24.92 -16.77 7.74
N ARG A 139 -25.40 -15.91 8.64
CA ARG A 139 -26.02 -16.32 9.92
C ARG A 139 -27.27 -17.17 9.70
N LYS A 140 -28.17 -16.74 8.82
CA LYS A 140 -29.37 -17.54 8.46
C LYS A 140 -29.00 -18.90 7.87
N ALA A 141 -27.96 -18.95 7.04
CA ALA A 141 -27.47 -20.21 6.47
C ALA A 141 -26.89 -21.14 7.54
N ARG A 142 -26.18 -20.60 8.54
CA ARG A 142 -25.68 -21.37 9.68
C ARG A 142 -26.82 -21.93 10.53
N GLU A 143 -27.81 -21.10 10.88
CA GLU A 143 -28.99 -21.57 11.62
C GLU A 143 -29.76 -22.67 10.88
N ALA A 144 -29.90 -22.54 9.55
CA ALA A 144 -30.53 -23.58 8.73
C ALA A 144 -29.71 -24.88 8.74
N ALA A 145 -28.37 -24.78 8.67
CA ALA A 145 -27.48 -25.93 8.76
C ALA A 145 -27.55 -26.60 10.15
N GLU A 146 -27.60 -25.82 11.22
CA GLU A 146 -27.77 -26.32 12.59
C GLU A 146 -29.09 -27.09 12.75
N ARG A 147 -30.19 -26.60 12.18
CA ARG A 147 -31.49 -27.30 12.17
C ARG A 147 -31.48 -28.60 11.37
N SER A 148 -30.64 -28.70 10.33
CA SER A 148 -30.54 -29.90 9.49
C SER A 148 -29.79 -31.06 10.16
N GLY A 149 -29.01 -30.80 11.21
CA GLY A 149 -28.21 -31.81 11.90
C GLY A 149 -26.97 -32.30 11.14
N ASP A 150 -26.68 -31.78 9.94
CA ASP A 150 -25.47 -32.13 9.19
C ASP A 150 -24.26 -31.34 9.72
N ALA A 151 -23.40 -32.03 10.47
CA ALA A 151 -22.18 -31.46 11.05
C ALA A 151 -21.24 -30.87 9.98
N ALA A 152 -21.18 -31.44 8.77
CA ALA A 152 -20.34 -30.92 7.69
C ALA A 152 -20.92 -29.62 7.11
N ALA A 153 -22.24 -29.49 7.05
CA ALA A 153 -22.90 -28.26 6.63
C ALA A 153 -22.72 -27.14 7.68
N VAL A 154 -22.83 -27.46 8.97
CA VAL A 154 -22.61 -26.50 10.07
C VAL A 154 -21.19 -25.95 10.04
N LEU A 155 -20.18 -26.81 9.88
CA LEU A 155 -18.78 -26.39 9.80
C LEU A 155 -18.52 -25.48 8.59
N LYS A 156 -19.11 -25.78 7.43
CA LYS A 156 -18.97 -24.95 6.24
C LYS A 156 -19.62 -23.57 6.44
N ALA A 157 -20.82 -23.53 7.01
CA ALA A 157 -21.52 -22.28 7.26
C ALA A 157 -20.79 -21.40 8.30
N SER A 158 -20.28 -21.99 9.38
CA SER A 158 -19.51 -21.25 10.40
C SER A 158 -18.18 -20.74 9.86
N ALA A 159 -17.49 -21.52 9.01
CA ALA A 159 -16.26 -21.07 8.35
C ALA A 159 -16.51 -19.91 7.38
N LEU A 160 -17.66 -19.89 6.68
CA LEU A 160 -18.05 -18.80 5.80
C LEU A 160 -18.42 -17.52 6.59
N GLU A 161 -19.14 -17.65 7.71
CA GLU A 161 -19.42 -16.53 8.62
C GLU A 161 -18.10 -15.90 9.11
N ALA A 162 -17.19 -16.73 9.63
CA ALA A 162 -15.88 -16.27 10.11
C ALA A 162 -15.02 -15.64 9.00
N ALA A 163 -15.10 -16.14 7.77
CA ALA A 163 -14.38 -15.57 6.64
C ALA A 163 -14.91 -14.17 6.25
N ILE A 164 -16.23 -13.96 6.31
CA ILE A 164 -16.86 -12.65 6.03
C ILE A 164 -16.51 -11.65 7.13
N GLU A 165 -16.54 -12.06 8.39
CA GLU A 165 -16.10 -11.23 9.53
C GLU A 165 -14.60 -10.89 9.43
N GLY A 166 -13.78 -11.87 9.04
CA GLY A 166 -12.35 -11.68 8.77
C GLY A 166 -12.08 -10.68 7.65
N GLU A 167 -12.83 -10.73 6.54
CA GLU A 167 -12.72 -9.76 5.44
C GLU A 167 -13.04 -8.33 5.91
N ARG A 168 -14.04 -8.16 6.78
CA ARG A 168 -14.40 -6.84 7.34
C ARG A 168 -13.28 -6.24 8.20
N VAL A 169 -12.65 -7.06 9.04
CA VAL A 169 -11.61 -6.60 9.99
C VAL A 169 -10.27 -6.38 9.28
N THR A 170 -9.92 -7.28 8.37
CA THR A 170 -8.58 -7.29 7.75
C THR A 170 -8.52 -6.56 6.42
N GLY A 171 -9.67 -6.31 5.78
CA GLY A 171 -9.74 -5.81 4.39
C GLY A 171 -9.24 -6.82 3.35
N VAL A 172 -8.90 -8.05 3.75
CA VAL A 172 -8.40 -9.09 2.88
C VAL A 172 -9.51 -10.10 2.62
N LYS A 173 -9.91 -10.21 1.36
CA LYS A 173 -10.83 -11.24 0.92
C LYS A 173 -10.21 -12.62 1.16
N ALA A 174 -10.95 -13.53 1.77
CA ALA A 174 -10.50 -14.91 1.95
C ALA A 174 -10.20 -15.54 0.58
N SER A 175 -8.92 -15.61 0.22
CA SER A 175 -8.46 -16.31 -0.97
C SER A 175 -8.48 -17.79 -0.66
N GLY A 176 -9.42 -18.52 -1.25
CA GLY A 176 -9.40 -19.98 -1.24
C GLY A 176 -8.07 -20.47 -1.78
N GLY A 177 -7.21 -20.98 -0.89
CA GLY A 177 -5.97 -21.62 -1.29
C GLY A 177 -6.30 -22.66 -2.35
N GLY A 178 -5.83 -22.42 -3.57
CA GLY A 178 -5.93 -23.38 -4.66
C GLY A 178 -5.41 -24.72 -4.15
N ARG A 179 -6.21 -25.76 -4.35
CA ARG A 179 -5.87 -27.13 -3.97
C ARG A 179 -4.53 -27.49 -4.60
N GLY A 180 -3.49 -27.50 -3.79
CA GLY A 180 -2.18 -28.05 -4.11
C GLY A 180 -1.79 -29.04 -3.03
N ARG A 181 -2.50 -30.18 -2.98
CA ARG A 181 -1.94 -31.40 -2.39
C ARG A 181 -1.12 -32.05 -3.50
N GLY A 182 0.19 -32.06 -3.31
CA GLY A 182 1.21 -32.78 -4.06
C GLY A 182 2.48 -32.74 -3.24
#